data_AF-A0A5B7C8S5-F1
#
_entry.id   AF-A0A5B7C8S5-F1
#
_cell.length_a   1.000
_cell.length_b   1.000
_cell.length_c   1.000
_cell.angle_alpha   90.00
_cell.angle_beta   90.00
_cell.angle_gamma   90.00
#
_symmetry.space_group_name_H-M   'P 1'
#
loop_
_entity.id
_entity.type
_entity.pdbx_description
1 polymer ?
#
loop_
_entity_poly.entity_id
_entity_poly.type
_entity_poly.pdbx_seq_one_letter_code
_entity_poly.pdbx_strand_id
1 'polypeptide(L)'
;WTIDRLQRLGISRYFQSEIKECIDYVYRYWTEEGICWTRNSRVHDIDDTAMGFRLLRLHGHEVSADVFRHFEKGGEFFCFAGQSTQAVTGMYNLYRASQLLFPGEKMLEDAKMFSSKYLREKQANNELLDKWIIAKDL
;
A
#
# COMPACT_ATOMS: atom_id res chain seq x y z
N TRP A 1 -7.96 -3.70 4.98
CA TRP A 1 -8.07 -5.00 4.29
C TRP A 1 -9.46 -5.38 3.78
N THR A 2 -10.54 -5.35 4.59
CA THR A 2 -11.88 -5.83 4.19
C THR A 2 -12.37 -5.33 2.83
N ILE A 3 -12.29 -4.01 2.59
CA ILE A 3 -12.73 -3.37 1.35
C ILE A 3 -11.97 -3.95 0.13
N ASP A 4 -10.64 -4.11 0.23
CA ASP A 4 -9.82 -4.70 -0.84
C ASP A 4 -10.27 -6.12 -1.20
N ARG A 5 -10.61 -6.94 -0.19
CA ARG A 5 -11.09 -8.32 -0.43
C ARG A 5 -12.46 -8.30 -1.11
N LEU A 6 -13.40 -7.48 -0.63
CA LEU A 6 -14.73 -7.36 -1.26
C LEU A 6 -14.63 -6.90 -2.73
N GLN A 7 -13.74 -5.95 -3.03
CA GLN A 7 -13.48 -5.49 -4.39
C GLN A 7 -12.86 -6.58 -5.26
N ARG A 8 -11.82 -7.26 -4.79
CA ARG A 8 -11.13 -8.34 -5.54
C ARG A 8 -12.00 -9.57 -5.77
N LEU A 9 -12.94 -9.84 -4.85
CA LEU A 9 -13.93 -10.90 -5.00
C LEU A 9 -15.10 -10.50 -5.93
N GLY A 10 -15.15 -9.26 -6.42
CA GLY A 10 -16.19 -8.80 -7.34
C GLY A 10 -17.57 -8.66 -6.70
N ILE A 11 -17.64 -8.50 -5.37
CA ILE A 11 -18.91 -8.41 -4.61
C ILE A 11 -19.10 -7.07 -3.89
N SER A 12 -18.17 -6.11 -4.03
CA SER A 12 -18.23 -4.80 -3.37
C SER A 12 -19.50 -3.99 -3.68
N ARG A 13 -20.13 -4.19 -4.83
CA ARG A 13 -21.36 -3.46 -5.24
C ARG A 13 -22.54 -3.64 -4.28
N TYR A 14 -22.55 -4.71 -3.47
CA TYR A 14 -23.60 -4.97 -2.49
C TYR A 14 -23.40 -4.21 -1.17
N PHE A 15 -22.23 -3.57 -0.99
CA PHE A 15 -21.81 -2.96 0.27
C PHE A 15 -21.40 -1.49 0.09
N GLN A 16 -22.01 -0.77 -0.85
CA GLN A 16 -21.55 0.57 -1.24
C GLN A 16 -21.60 1.57 -0.07
N SER A 17 -22.68 1.56 0.73
CA SER A 17 -22.83 2.39 1.92
C SER A 17 -21.76 2.09 2.95
N GLU A 18 -21.58 0.81 3.28
CA GLU A 18 -20.66 0.35 4.34
C GLU A 18 -19.20 0.59 3.92
N ILE A 19 -18.89 0.38 2.64
CA ILE A 19 -17.57 0.68 2.09
C ILE A 19 -17.30 2.18 2.19
N LYS A 20 -18.25 3.04 1.83
CA LYS A 20 -18.08 4.49 1.94
C LYS A 20 -17.79 4.90 3.38
N GLU A 21 -18.57 4.41 4.34
CA GLU A 21 -18.34 4.69 5.77
C GLU A 21 -16.95 4.23 6.24
N CYS A 22 -16.50 3.07 5.78
CA CYS A 22 -15.18 2.55 6.10
C CYS A 22 -14.05 3.38 5.47
N ILE A 23 -14.21 3.81 4.21
CA ILE A 23 -13.25 4.69 3.52
C ILE A 23 -13.18 6.05 4.23
N ASP A 24 -14.33 6.65 4.58
CA ASP A 24 -14.41 7.91 5.32
C ASP A 24 -13.72 7.80 6.69
N TYR A 25 -13.87 6.65 7.37
CA TYR A 25 -13.16 6.37 8.62
C TYR A 25 -11.65 6.29 8.42
N VAL A 26 -11.16 5.60 7.38
CA VAL A 26 -9.72 5.54 7.07
C VAL A 26 -9.18 6.95 6.76
N TYR A 27 -9.91 7.75 5.98
CA TYR A 27 -9.49 9.10 5.63
C TYR A 27 -9.37 10.00 6.87
N ARG A 28 -10.28 9.86 7.84
CA ARG A 28 -10.25 10.62 9.10
C ARG A 28 -8.95 10.44 9.89
N TYR A 29 -8.30 9.28 9.77
CA TYR A 29 -7.04 8.96 10.46
C TYR A 29 -5.85 8.92 9.51
N TRP A 30 -6.00 9.35 8.27
CA TRP A 30 -4.92 9.48 7.32
C TRP A 30 -3.98 10.63 7.74
N THR A 31 -2.67 10.44 7.56
CA THR A 31 -1.66 11.46 7.87
C THR A 31 -0.69 11.60 6.71
N GLU A 32 0.06 12.70 6.68
CA GLU A 32 1.09 12.95 5.66
C GLU A 32 2.29 11.99 5.76
N GLU A 33 2.50 11.36 6.91
CA GLU A 33 3.55 10.35 7.13
C GLU A 33 3.04 8.91 6.93
N GLY A 34 1.75 8.77 6.64
CA GLY A 34 1.08 7.49 6.39
C GLY A 34 0.26 7.01 7.58
N ILE A 35 -0.02 5.71 7.59
CA ILE A 35 -0.80 5.03 8.63
C ILE A 35 -0.15 3.68 8.97
N CYS A 36 -0.67 3.03 10.00
CA CYS A 36 -0.41 1.61 10.25
C CYS A 36 -1.73 0.91 10.61
N TRP A 37 -1.65 -0.34 11.07
CA TRP A 37 -2.78 -1.16 11.48
C TRP A 37 -3.65 -0.56 12.60
N THR A 38 -3.19 0.47 13.31
CA THR A 38 -3.95 1.17 14.35
C THR A 38 -3.99 2.68 14.14
N ARG A 39 -5.13 3.29 14.48
CA ARG A 39 -5.30 4.75 14.50
C ARG A 39 -4.35 5.42 15.49
N ASN A 40 -3.98 6.66 15.21
CA ASN A 40 -3.17 7.53 16.07
C ASN A 40 -1.81 6.92 16.48
N SER A 41 -1.27 6.03 15.65
CA SER A 41 0.09 5.51 15.83
C SER A 41 1.11 6.58 15.46
N ARG A 42 2.27 6.54 16.13
CA ARG A 42 3.48 7.28 15.74
C ARG A 42 4.43 6.46 14.87
N VAL A 43 4.07 5.21 14.59
CA VAL A 43 4.81 4.30 13.72
C VAL A 43 3.91 3.99 12.55
N HIS A 44 4.41 4.22 11.35
CA HIS A 44 3.74 3.96 10.09
C HIS A 44 4.41 2.78 9.39
N ASP A 45 3.64 2.03 8.62
CA ASP A 45 4.17 0.97 7.77
C ASP A 45 3.69 1.14 6.32
N ILE A 46 4.54 0.70 5.39
CA ILE A 46 4.28 0.90 3.97
C ILE A 46 3.11 0.04 3.47
N ASP A 47 2.78 -1.06 4.15
CA ASP A 47 1.75 -2.00 3.69
C ASP A 47 0.36 -1.40 3.88
N ASP A 48 0.07 -0.96 5.11
CA ASP A 48 -1.16 -0.25 5.45
C ASP A 48 -1.24 1.11 4.74
N THR A 49 -0.12 1.84 4.66
CA THR A 49 -0.07 3.13 3.94
C THR A 49 -0.36 2.95 2.44
N ALA A 50 0.27 1.99 1.75
CA ALA A 50 0.04 1.77 0.32
C ALA A 50 -1.39 1.33 0.03
N MET A 51 -1.96 0.50 0.90
CA MET A 51 -3.36 0.10 0.78
C MET A 51 -4.31 1.26 1.01
N GLY A 52 -4.12 2.01 2.09
CA GLY A 52 -4.91 3.18 2.43
C GLY A 52 -4.89 4.18 1.28
N PHE A 53 -3.70 4.56 0.83
CA PHE A 53 -3.49 5.44 -0.31
C PHE A 53 -4.29 5.00 -1.53
N ARG A 54 -4.11 3.73 -1.96
CA ARG A 54 -4.76 3.22 -3.16
C ARG A 54 -6.28 3.24 -3.03
N LEU A 55 -6.81 2.80 -1.89
CA LEU A 55 -8.26 2.76 -1.67
C LEU A 55 -8.84 4.17 -1.57
N LEU A 56 -8.22 5.07 -0.80
CA LEU A 56 -8.64 6.46 -0.68
C LEU A 56 -8.70 7.15 -2.04
N ARG A 57 -7.64 7.01 -2.84
CA ARG A 57 -7.56 7.60 -4.19
C ARG A 57 -8.63 7.03 -5.14
N LEU A 58 -8.85 5.71 -5.16
CA LEU A 58 -9.90 5.09 -6.00
C LEU A 58 -11.32 5.51 -5.61
N HIS A 59 -11.53 5.89 -4.36
CA HIS A 59 -12.80 6.38 -3.85
C HIS A 59 -12.90 7.92 -3.86
N GLY A 60 -11.99 8.60 -4.54
CA GLY A 60 -12.08 10.04 -4.81
C GLY A 60 -11.56 10.95 -3.71
N HIS A 61 -10.86 10.42 -2.70
CA HIS A 61 -10.20 11.25 -1.70
C HIS A 61 -8.87 11.80 -2.23
N GLU A 62 -8.59 13.06 -1.88
CA GLU A 62 -7.30 13.69 -2.16
C GLU A 62 -6.26 13.19 -1.16
N VAL A 63 -5.29 12.43 -1.67
CA VAL A 63 -4.15 11.90 -0.91
C VAL A 63 -2.89 12.12 -1.73
N SER A 64 -1.87 12.72 -1.11
CA SER A 64 -0.58 12.98 -1.77
C SER A 64 0.28 11.72 -1.84
N ALA A 65 0.95 11.52 -2.97
CA ALA A 65 1.98 10.49 -3.12
C ALA A 65 3.22 10.73 -2.24
N ASP A 66 3.42 11.95 -1.73
CA ASP A 66 4.54 12.28 -0.83
C ASP A 66 4.54 11.47 0.47
N VAL A 67 3.40 10.85 0.83
CA VAL A 67 3.30 9.90 1.95
C VAL A 67 4.36 8.79 1.88
N PHE A 68 4.77 8.40 0.67
CA PHE A 68 5.75 7.34 0.48
C PHE A 68 7.19 7.78 0.76
N ARG A 69 7.45 9.09 0.86
CA ARG A 69 8.79 9.63 1.16
C ARG A 69 9.31 9.15 2.52
N HIS A 70 8.41 8.90 3.47
CA HIS A 70 8.76 8.37 4.79
C HIS A 70 9.39 6.96 4.73
N PHE A 71 9.09 6.20 3.67
CA PHE A 71 9.53 4.82 3.48
C PHE A 71 10.65 4.68 2.45
N GLU A 72 11.02 5.77 1.78
CA GLU A 72 12.06 5.79 0.76
C GLU A 72 13.42 6.15 1.37
N LYS A 73 14.45 5.39 1.00
CA LYS A 73 15.84 5.71 1.34
C LYS A 73 16.78 5.22 0.25
N GLY A 74 17.36 6.16 -0.50
CA GLY A 74 18.38 5.86 -1.50
C GLY A 74 17.84 5.18 -2.76
N GLY A 75 16.58 5.45 -3.12
CA GLY A 75 15.87 4.83 -4.25
C GLY A 75 15.23 3.48 -3.92
N GLU A 76 15.33 3.02 -2.68
CA GLU A 76 14.69 1.79 -2.19
C GLU A 76 13.57 2.10 -1.21
N PHE A 77 12.60 1.19 -1.11
CA PHE A 77 11.46 1.30 -0.21
C PHE A 77 11.47 0.20 0.84
N PHE A 78 11.05 0.54 2.06
CA PHE A 78 11.12 -0.34 3.22
C PHE A 78 9.80 -0.41 3.97
N CYS A 79 9.56 -1.51 4.69
CA CYS A 79 8.32 -1.69 5.46
C CYS A 79 8.17 -0.65 6.58
N PHE A 80 9.26 -0.32 7.25
CA PHE A 80 9.31 0.69 8.32
C PHE A 80 10.47 1.64 8.07
N ALA A 81 10.29 2.92 8.38
CA ALA A 81 11.37 3.88 8.33
C ALA A 81 12.55 3.44 9.19
N GLY A 82 13.76 3.44 8.62
CA GLY A 82 14.99 3.06 9.30
C GLY A 82 15.23 1.55 9.47
N GLN A 83 14.34 0.68 8.99
CA GLN A 83 14.56 -0.76 8.94
C GLN A 83 14.94 -1.23 7.53
N SER A 84 15.62 -2.38 7.44
CA SER A 84 16.00 -3.02 6.17
C SER A 84 14.99 -4.09 5.70
N THR A 85 13.88 -4.25 6.40
CA THR A 85 12.90 -5.30 6.10
C THR A 85 12.00 -4.89 4.92
N GLN A 86 11.93 -5.77 3.92
CA GLN A 86 11.06 -5.66 2.75
C GLN A 86 10.21 -6.93 2.68
N ALA A 87 8.92 -6.83 3.01
CA ALA A 87 7.98 -7.94 2.90
C ALA A 87 7.40 -8.00 1.47
N VAL A 88 7.23 -9.20 0.93
CA VAL A 88 6.68 -9.41 -0.42
C VAL A 88 5.30 -8.78 -0.55
N THR A 89 4.44 -8.95 0.45
CA THR A 89 3.08 -8.38 0.47
C THR A 89 3.07 -6.86 0.55
N GLY A 90 3.93 -6.27 1.38
CA GLY A 90 4.09 -4.81 1.45
C GLY A 90 4.56 -4.21 0.13
N MET A 91 5.56 -4.83 -0.51
CA MET A 91 6.04 -4.40 -1.83
C MET A 91 5.02 -4.62 -2.94
N TYR A 92 4.22 -5.68 -2.84
CA TYR A 92 3.10 -5.93 -3.75
C TYR A 92 2.00 -4.87 -3.62
N ASN A 93 1.66 -4.45 -2.39
CA ASN A 93 0.68 -3.40 -2.19
C ASN A 93 1.23 -2.02 -2.62
N LEU A 94 2.52 -1.74 -2.42
CA LEU A 94 3.20 -0.57 -2.99
C LEU A 94 3.12 -0.60 -4.53
N TYR A 95 3.42 -1.73 -5.16
CA TYR A 95 3.35 -1.88 -6.62
C TYR A 95 1.94 -1.57 -7.13
N ARG A 96 0.90 -2.11 -6.49
CA ARG A 96 -0.50 -1.83 -6.85
C ARG A 96 -0.87 -0.36 -6.65
N ALA A 97 -0.39 0.28 -5.59
CA ALA A 97 -0.63 1.70 -5.32
C ALA A 97 0.03 2.61 -6.36
N SER A 98 1.27 2.28 -6.75
CA SER A 98 2.05 3.05 -7.72
C SER A 98 1.43 3.13 -9.13
N GLN A 99 0.51 2.22 -9.44
CA GLN A 99 -0.21 2.22 -10.72
C GLN A 99 -1.30 3.29 -10.81
N LEU A 100 -1.63 3.98 -9.70
CA LEU A 100 -2.57 5.10 -9.65
C LEU A 100 -1.85 6.46 -9.76
N LEU A 101 -0.66 6.45 -10.36
CA LEU A 101 0.15 7.61 -10.72
C LEU A 101 -0.67 8.65 -11.49
N PHE A 102 -0.64 9.89 -11.02
CA PHE A 102 -0.92 11.07 -11.82
C PHE A 102 0.36 11.62 -12.48
N PRO A 103 0.25 12.27 -13.65
CA PRO A 103 1.41 12.87 -14.30
C PRO A 103 2.17 13.83 -13.36
N GLY A 104 3.48 13.62 -13.24
CA GLY A 104 4.35 14.44 -12.37
C GLY A 104 4.59 13.89 -10.97
N GLU A 105 3.88 12.84 -10.55
CA GLU A 105 4.12 12.17 -9.25
C GLU A 105 5.34 11.25 -9.28
N LYS A 106 6.54 11.84 -9.35
CA LYS A 106 7.82 11.11 -9.40
C LYS A 106 7.97 10.05 -8.29
N MET A 107 7.44 10.34 -7.11
CA MET A 107 7.46 9.41 -5.96
C MET A 107 6.80 8.05 -6.30
N LEU A 108 5.72 8.04 -7.08
CA LEU A 108 5.08 6.80 -7.53
C LEU A 108 5.79 6.17 -8.73
N GLU A 109 6.44 6.95 -9.59
CA GLU A 109 7.27 6.41 -10.67
C GLU A 109 8.42 5.58 -10.08
N ASP A 110 9.11 6.15 -9.09
CA ASP A 110 10.20 5.48 -8.36
C ASP A 110 9.68 4.25 -7.61
N ALA A 111 8.55 4.36 -6.91
CA ALA A 111 7.91 3.23 -6.22
C ALA A 111 7.53 2.09 -7.19
N LYS A 112 7.02 2.42 -8.37
CA LYS A 112 6.65 1.44 -9.41
C LYS A 112 7.87 0.71 -9.95
N MET A 113 8.94 1.43 -10.25
CA MET A 113 10.18 0.84 -10.75
C MET A 113 10.79 -0.11 -9.71
N PHE A 114 10.93 0.36 -8.47
CA PHE A 114 11.50 -0.41 -7.39
C PHE A 114 10.69 -1.68 -7.10
N SER A 115 9.40 -1.53 -6.79
CA SER A 115 8.54 -2.65 -6.39
C SER A 115 8.38 -3.68 -7.51
N SER A 116 8.28 -3.26 -8.78
CA SER A 116 8.23 -4.19 -9.91
C SER A 116 9.51 -4.98 -10.06
N LYS A 117 10.68 -4.36 -9.86
CA LYS A 117 11.97 -5.05 -9.93
C LYS A 117 12.08 -6.08 -8.80
N TYR A 118 11.84 -5.63 -7.56
CA TYR A 118 11.87 -6.46 -6.36
C TYR A 118 10.98 -7.71 -6.50
N LEU A 119 9.73 -7.54 -6.92
CA LEU A 119 8.77 -8.65 -7.04
C LEU A 119 9.17 -9.65 -8.13
N ARG A 120 9.72 -9.18 -9.26
CA ARG A 120 10.22 -10.06 -10.32
C ARG A 120 11.44 -10.86 -9.88
N GLU A 121 12.35 -10.26 -9.12
CA GLU A 121 13.51 -10.96 -8.55
C GLU A 121 13.05 -12.03 -7.56
N LYS A 122 12.09 -11.72 -6.67
CA LYS A 122 11.50 -12.69 -5.75
C LYS A 122 10.82 -13.84 -6.48
N GLN A 123 10.08 -13.55 -7.55
CA GLN A 123 9.47 -14.57 -8.39
C GLN A 123 10.51 -15.47 -9.06
N ALA A 124 11.55 -14.89 -9.66
CA ALA A 124 12.60 -15.65 -10.36
C ALA A 124 13.39 -16.58 -9.43
N ASN A 125 13.56 -16.18 -8.16
CA ASN A 125 14.27 -16.96 -7.16
C ASN A 125 13.37 -17.94 -6.39
N ASN A 126 12.07 -18.03 -6.72
CA ASN A 126 11.08 -18.81 -5.98
C ASN A 126 10.97 -18.41 -4.49
N GLU A 127 11.06 -17.10 -4.23
CA GLU A 127 11.03 -16.45 -2.92
C GLU A 127 9.76 -15.60 -2.73
N LEU A 128 8.65 -15.95 -3.40
CA LEU A 128 7.33 -15.37 -3.14
C LEU A 128 6.76 -15.94 -1.84
N LEU A 129 7.44 -15.64 -0.74
CA LEU A 129 7.09 -16.02 0.62
C LEU A 129 7.05 -14.74 1.46
N ASP A 130 6.08 -14.68 2.37
CA ASP A 130 5.93 -13.53 3.25
C ASP A 130 6.18 -13.93 4.71
N LYS A 131 6.94 -13.10 5.41
CA LYS A 131 7.25 -13.31 6.83
C LYS A 131 6.03 -13.15 7.72
N TRP A 132 5.06 -12.33 7.32
CA TRP A 132 3.93 -11.90 8.14
C TRP A 132 2.65 -12.67 7.86
N ILE A 133 2.59 -13.48 6.79
CA ILE A 133 1.39 -14.22 6.42
C ILE A 133 1.71 -15.55 5.71
N ILE A 134 1.01 -16.61 6.11
CA ILE A 134 0.93 -17.86 5.34
C ILE A 134 -0.29 -17.75 4.44
N ALA A 135 -0.07 -17.43 3.17
CA ALA A 135 -1.14 -17.33 2.17
C ALA A 135 -1.28 -18.64 1.37
N LYS A 136 -2.48 -18.90 0.87
CA LYS A 136 -2.79 -20.12 0.10
C LYS A 136 -2.04 -20.18 -1.24
N ASP A 137 -1.93 -19.03 -1.91
CA ASP A 137 -1.38 -18.88 -3.26
C ASP A 137 -0.91 -17.41 -3.40
N LEU A 138 0.31 -17.15 -2.90
CA LEU A 138 0.93 -15.82 -2.89
C LEU A 138 1.65 -15.56 -4.20
#